data_AF-E4U1J8-F1
#
_entry.id   AF-E4U1J8-F1
#
_cell.length_a   1.000
_cell.length_b   1.000
_cell.length_c   1.000
_cell.angle_alpha   90.00
_cell.angle_beta   90.00
_cell.angle_gamma   90.00
#
_symmetry.space_group_name_H-M   'P 1'
#
loop_
_entity.id
_entity.type
_entity.pdbx_description
1 polymer ?
#
loop_
_entity_poly.entity_id
_entity_poly.type
_entity_poly.pdbx_seq_one_letter_code
_entity_poly.pdbx_strand_id
1 'polypeptide(L)'
;MDVTNFLTASNASIEAFKTANLLKGLGVNAIIFGERGTGKLTLARYILPHAPIIDAGHFDELLDALESHSDVIIHRLDNVANLKRLIETIQKTRTRVIATGGGRYSQDQLDEIFTIRLALPPLSERQEDVAVLVEAFVKEASHTLGKSEPFDYEGFIPDLSENAISLRRQVYMHYLFDSINENDLMEIMEHYLEEKLGSNNDYRAFLHLYEVPLIRAGIKRFKSQLQLAERLGLNRNTLRKKIADHGEYQLEIKEH
;
A
#
# COMPACT_ATOMS: atom_id res chain seq x y z
N MET A 1 8.53 -14.20 10.32
CA MET A 1 8.41 -14.17 8.85
C MET A 1 9.74 -13.72 8.29
N ASP A 2 10.32 -14.49 7.37
CA ASP A 2 11.55 -14.12 6.67
C ASP A 2 11.31 -12.83 5.88
N VAL A 3 11.69 -11.69 6.46
CA VAL A 3 11.60 -10.36 5.83
C VAL A 3 12.70 -10.16 4.77
N THR A 4 13.29 -11.25 4.31
CA THR A 4 14.58 -11.35 3.62
C THR A 4 14.45 -11.57 2.11
N ASN A 5 13.27 -11.91 1.58
CA ASN A 5 13.10 -12.15 0.15
C ASN A 5 12.33 -11.02 -0.53
N PHE A 6 13.05 -10.16 -1.24
CA PHE A 6 12.45 -9.27 -2.24
C PHE A 6 11.87 -10.14 -3.37
N LEU A 7 10.55 -10.10 -3.55
CA LEU A 7 9.85 -10.93 -4.52
C LEU A 7 10.01 -10.35 -5.92
N THR A 8 10.35 -11.20 -6.89
CA THR A 8 10.60 -10.81 -8.28
C THR A 8 10.00 -11.79 -9.26
N ALA A 9 9.23 -11.31 -10.22
CA ALA A 9 8.73 -12.06 -11.37
C ALA A 9 8.87 -11.26 -12.68
N SER A 10 8.67 -9.94 -12.64
CA SER A 10 8.86 -9.05 -13.78
C SER A 10 10.34 -8.90 -14.16
N ASN A 11 10.62 -8.61 -15.44
CA ASN A 11 12.00 -8.34 -15.89
C ASN A 11 12.64 -7.17 -15.11
N ALA A 12 11.86 -6.12 -14.83
CA ALA A 12 12.31 -4.97 -14.07
C ALA A 12 12.63 -5.31 -12.60
N SER A 13 11.93 -6.28 -11.97
CA SER A 13 12.26 -6.75 -10.62
C SER A 13 13.46 -7.64 -10.58
N ILE A 14 13.60 -8.52 -11.57
CA ILE A 14 14.76 -9.37 -11.71
C ILE A 14 16.02 -8.53 -11.93
N GLU A 15 15.98 -7.52 -12.80
CA GLU A 15 17.11 -6.62 -13.04
C GLU A 15 17.49 -5.81 -11.79
N ALA A 16 16.50 -5.19 -11.13
CA ALA A 16 16.72 -4.47 -9.88
C ALA A 16 17.34 -5.39 -8.80
N PHE A 17 16.85 -6.62 -8.69
CA PHE A 17 17.37 -7.59 -7.73
C PHE A 17 18.79 -8.06 -8.08
N LYS A 18 19.12 -8.25 -9.36
CA LYS A 18 20.49 -8.54 -9.80
C LYS A 18 21.45 -7.41 -9.41
N THR A 19 21.07 -6.16 -9.67
CA THR A 19 21.85 -4.98 -9.29
C THR A 19 22.01 -4.88 -7.76
N ALA A 20 20.95 -5.12 -7.00
CA ALA A 20 21.00 -5.19 -5.54
C ALA A 20 21.92 -6.31 -5.03
N ASN A 21 21.92 -7.47 -5.71
CA ASN A 21 22.79 -8.58 -5.35
C ASN A 21 24.27 -8.27 -5.61
N LEU A 22 24.58 -7.57 -6.71
CA LEU A 22 25.92 -7.05 -6.96
C LEU A 22 26.32 -6.03 -5.89
N LEU A 23 25.39 -5.14 -5.51
CA LEU A 23 25.62 -4.14 -4.48
C LEU A 23 26.00 -4.74 -3.13
N LYS A 24 25.50 -5.93 -2.75
CA LYS A 24 25.89 -6.59 -1.49
C LYS A 24 27.40 -6.70 -1.31
N GLY A 25 28.10 -7.13 -2.36
CA GLY A 25 29.55 -7.32 -2.36
C GLY A 25 30.35 -6.05 -2.64
N LEU A 26 29.69 -4.98 -3.13
CA LEU A 26 30.32 -3.70 -3.41
C LEU A 26 30.20 -2.78 -2.18
N GLY A 27 31.32 -2.34 -1.63
CA GLY A 27 31.37 -1.36 -0.53
C GLY A 27 31.04 0.07 -0.97
N VAL A 28 30.11 0.23 -1.91
CA VAL A 28 29.74 1.52 -2.50
C VAL A 28 28.37 1.97 -2.02
N ASN A 29 28.18 3.28 -2.03
CA ASN A 29 26.91 3.90 -1.68
C ASN A 29 25.96 3.83 -2.88
N ALA A 30 24.69 3.56 -2.60
CA ALA A 30 23.66 3.50 -3.62
C ALA A 30 22.36 4.14 -3.16
N ILE A 31 21.58 4.61 -4.12
CA ILE A 31 20.25 5.15 -3.86
C ILE A 31 19.20 4.40 -4.68
N ILE A 32 18.10 4.08 -4.02
CA ILE A 32 16.94 3.41 -4.59
C ILE A 32 15.80 4.41 -4.74
N PHE A 33 15.43 4.69 -5.99
CA PHE A 33 14.33 5.56 -6.37
C PHE A 33 13.07 4.78 -6.70
N GLY A 34 11.92 5.45 -6.62
CA GLY A 34 10.62 4.90 -7.01
C GLY A 34 9.48 5.50 -6.20
N GLU A 35 8.25 5.17 -6.55
CA GLU A 35 7.07 5.68 -5.85
C GLU A 35 6.88 5.07 -4.45
N ARG A 36 5.91 5.58 -3.70
CA ARG A 36 5.56 5.02 -2.39
C ARG A 36 5.01 3.60 -2.58
N GLY A 37 5.48 2.66 -1.76
CA GLY A 37 4.98 1.28 -1.78
C GLY A 37 5.58 0.36 -2.85
N THR A 38 6.61 0.78 -3.60
CA THR A 38 7.27 -0.08 -4.62
C THR A 38 8.25 -1.11 -4.04
N GLY A 39 8.45 -1.15 -2.71
CA GLY A 39 9.36 -2.09 -2.06
C GLY A 39 10.81 -1.60 -1.92
N LYS A 40 11.09 -0.30 -2.11
CA LYS A 40 12.43 0.29 -1.95
C LYS A 40 13.13 -0.11 -0.66
N LEU A 41 12.41 -0.05 0.47
CA LEU A 41 12.99 -0.37 1.78
C LEU A 41 13.30 -1.87 1.91
N THR A 42 12.46 -2.74 1.36
CA THR A 42 12.71 -4.18 1.33
C THR A 42 13.97 -4.49 0.52
N LEU A 43 14.16 -3.80 -0.61
CA LEU A 43 15.37 -3.95 -1.42
C LEU A 43 16.62 -3.38 -0.73
N ALA A 44 16.51 -2.24 -0.04
CA ALA A 44 17.61 -1.69 0.76
C ALA A 44 18.03 -2.64 1.88
N ARG A 45 17.06 -3.20 2.62
CA ARG A 45 17.32 -4.22 3.65
C ARG A 45 17.87 -5.51 3.05
N TYR A 46 17.49 -5.87 1.83
CA TYR A 46 18.13 -6.98 1.14
C TYR A 46 19.62 -6.73 0.93
N ILE A 47 20.03 -5.52 0.53
CA ILE A 47 21.45 -5.15 0.32
C ILE A 47 22.22 -5.12 1.64
N LEU A 48 21.65 -4.50 2.67
CA LEU A 48 22.24 -4.37 4.01
C LEU A 48 21.32 -5.00 5.08
N PRO A 49 21.37 -6.32 5.30
CA PRO A 49 20.42 -7.02 6.18
C PRO A 49 20.55 -6.67 7.66
N HIS A 50 21.73 -6.22 8.10
CA HIS A 50 22.03 -5.94 9.51
C HIS A 50 22.20 -4.44 9.82
N ALA A 51 22.06 -3.57 8.81
CA ALA A 51 22.24 -2.14 9.01
C ALA A 51 21.01 -1.51 9.70
N PRO A 52 21.21 -0.53 10.61
CA PRO A 52 20.12 0.27 11.13
C PRO A 52 19.40 1.03 10.00
N ILE A 53 18.09 1.10 10.12
CA ILE A 53 17.21 1.84 9.20
C ILE A 53 16.78 3.11 9.92
N ILE A 54 17.24 4.26 9.46
CA ILE A 54 16.92 5.55 10.05
C ILE A 54 16.13 6.40 9.04
N ASP A 55 15.08 7.06 9.52
CA ASP A 55 14.34 7.99 8.69
C ASP A 55 15.07 9.32 8.56
N ALA A 56 15.18 9.85 7.34
CA ALA A 56 15.88 11.10 7.11
C ALA A 56 15.20 12.32 7.76
N GLY A 57 13.92 12.19 8.16
CA GLY A 57 13.23 13.20 8.97
C GLY A 57 13.78 13.34 10.39
N HIS A 58 14.41 12.29 10.94
CA HIS A 58 15.04 12.32 12.27
C HIS A 58 16.55 12.60 12.11
N PHE A 59 16.86 13.86 11.81
CA PHE A 59 18.20 14.24 11.36
C PHE A 59 19.31 14.00 12.39
N ASP A 60 19.07 14.26 13.68
CA ASP A 60 20.09 14.06 14.72
C ASP A 60 20.40 12.57 14.93
N GLU A 61 19.36 11.72 15.01
CA GLU A 61 19.50 10.26 15.09
C GLU A 61 20.24 9.69 13.86
N LEU A 62 20.00 10.26 12.68
CA LEU A 62 20.70 9.88 11.46
C LEU A 62 22.21 10.17 11.55
N LEU A 63 22.59 11.33 12.08
CA LEU A 63 23.99 11.68 12.25
C LEU A 63 24.68 10.76 13.27
N ASP A 64 24.02 10.50 14.40
CA ASP A 64 24.53 9.58 15.43
C ASP A 64 24.72 8.17 14.85
N ALA A 65 23.78 7.69 14.03
CA ALA A 65 23.87 6.40 13.37
C ALA A 65 25.05 6.32 12.39
N LEU A 66 25.30 7.40 11.62
CA LEU A 66 26.44 7.48 10.70
C LEU A 66 27.79 7.47 11.42
N GLU A 67 27.87 8.05 12.62
CA GLU A 67 29.10 8.04 13.43
C GLU A 67 29.34 6.70 14.15
N SER A 68 28.27 5.97 14.49
CA SER A 68 28.33 4.73 15.28
C SER A 68 28.35 3.44 14.48
N HIS A 69 27.91 3.45 13.22
CA HIS A 69 27.77 2.25 12.39
C HIS A 69 28.58 2.35 11.08
N SER A 70 29.05 1.21 10.59
CA SER A 70 29.75 1.10 9.30
C SER A 70 28.81 1.11 8.10
N ASP A 71 27.58 0.63 8.29
CA ASP A 71 26.57 0.49 7.26
C ASP A 71 25.26 1.09 7.78
N VAL A 72 24.61 1.96 7.01
CA VAL A 72 23.34 2.60 7.39
C VAL A 72 22.38 2.61 6.21
N ILE A 73 21.11 2.30 6.48
CA ILE A 73 20.03 2.48 5.52
C ILE A 73 19.30 3.78 5.84
N ILE A 74 19.24 4.71 4.88
CA ILE A 74 18.49 5.96 5.02
C ILE A 74 17.13 5.80 4.35
N HIS A 75 16.06 5.89 5.15
CA HIS A 75 14.69 5.87 4.67
C HIS A 75 14.16 7.27 4.37
N ARG A 76 13.39 7.42 3.28
CA ARG A 76 12.77 8.69 2.85
C ARG A 76 13.75 9.85 2.81
N LEU A 77 14.82 9.71 2.02
CA LEU A 77 15.83 10.75 1.86
C LEU A 77 15.20 12.10 1.52
N ASP A 78 14.07 12.14 0.80
CA ASP A 78 13.30 13.35 0.45
C ASP A 78 12.88 14.22 1.64
N ASN A 79 12.92 13.69 2.86
CA ASN A 79 12.60 14.39 4.09
C ASN A 79 13.84 14.96 4.80
N VAL A 80 15.05 14.84 4.23
CA VAL A 80 16.26 15.31 4.91
C VAL A 80 16.23 16.83 5.09
N ALA A 81 16.47 17.28 6.32
CA ALA A 81 16.49 18.70 6.66
C ALA A 81 17.68 19.44 6.02
N ASN A 82 18.87 18.82 6.00
CA ASN A 82 20.08 19.41 5.44
C ASN A 82 20.93 18.37 4.69
N LEU A 83 20.78 18.33 3.37
CA LEU A 83 21.49 17.40 2.50
C LEU A 83 23.02 17.64 2.50
N LYS A 84 23.49 18.90 2.57
CA LYS A 84 24.92 19.20 2.55
C LYS A 84 25.65 18.65 3.77
N ARG A 85 25.08 18.88 4.97
CA ARG A 85 25.65 18.35 6.21
C ARG A 85 25.62 16.82 6.24
N LEU A 86 24.57 16.19 5.70
CA LEU A 86 24.53 14.74 5.52
C LEU A 86 25.69 14.26 4.64
N ILE A 87 25.91 14.94 3.51
CA ILE A 87 26.97 14.58 2.56
C ILE A 87 28.35 14.66 3.22
N GLU A 88 28.64 15.77 3.89
CA GLU A 88 29.89 15.98 4.61
C GLU A 88 30.14 14.92 5.69
N THR A 89 29.10 14.55 6.46
CA THR A 89 29.21 13.52 7.49
C THR A 89 29.53 12.16 6.87
N ILE A 90 28.82 11.74 5.82
CA ILE A 90 29.07 10.45 5.15
C ILE A 90 30.50 10.37 4.61
N GLN A 91 31.00 11.46 4.02
CA GLN A 91 32.38 11.53 3.52
C GLN A 91 33.41 11.45 4.65
N LYS A 92 33.12 12.10 5.79
CA LYS A 92 34.00 12.10 6.97
C LYS A 92 34.07 10.74 7.66
N THR A 93 32.92 10.09 7.87
CA THR A 93 32.83 8.80 8.58
C THR A 93 33.17 7.62 7.68
N ARG A 94 33.12 7.79 6.35
CA ARG A 94 33.28 6.72 5.34
C ARG A 94 32.28 5.57 5.56
N THR A 95 31.12 5.89 6.11
CA THR A 95 30.01 4.94 6.31
C THR A 95 29.43 4.55 4.95
N ARG A 96 29.15 3.26 4.78
CA ARG A 96 28.43 2.77 3.61
C ARG A 96 26.94 3.04 3.77
N VAL A 97 26.36 3.70 2.79
CA VAL A 97 24.97 4.18 2.86
C VAL A 97 24.15 3.66 1.69
N ILE A 98 23.00 3.07 2.01
CA ILE A 98 21.95 2.77 1.04
C ILE A 98 20.74 3.66 1.34
N ALA A 99 20.44 4.60 0.46
CA ALA A 99 19.32 5.50 0.64
C ALA A 99 18.09 5.08 -0.18
N THR A 100 16.90 5.43 0.31
CA THR A 100 15.64 5.27 -0.42
C THR A 100 14.95 6.62 -0.58
N GLY A 101 14.44 6.91 -1.78
CA GLY A 101 13.78 8.19 -2.07
C GLY A 101 12.73 8.10 -3.18
N GLY A 102 11.92 9.15 -3.29
CA GLY A 102 10.94 9.41 -4.34
C GLY A 102 11.48 10.24 -5.49
N GLY A 103 12.71 10.76 -5.38
CA GLY A 103 13.41 11.46 -6.46
C GLY A 103 13.20 12.97 -6.47
N ARG A 104 12.98 13.61 -5.30
CA ARG A 104 12.79 15.07 -5.21
C ARG A 104 14.07 15.90 -5.42
N TYR A 105 15.25 15.32 -5.23
CA TYR A 105 16.52 16.06 -5.33
C TYR A 105 17.09 16.07 -6.74
N SER A 106 17.78 17.17 -7.08
CA SER A 106 18.51 17.29 -8.34
C SER A 106 19.63 16.26 -8.41
N GLN A 107 19.85 15.74 -9.63
CA GLN A 107 20.81 14.67 -9.88
C GLN A 107 22.22 15.04 -9.41
N ASP A 108 22.63 16.29 -9.62
CA ASP A 108 24.00 16.74 -9.36
C ASP A 108 24.43 16.63 -7.89
N GLN A 109 23.51 16.82 -6.93
CA GLN A 109 23.86 16.81 -5.50
C GLN A 109 24.03 15.40 -4.94
N LEU A 110 23.39 14.41 -5.56
CA LEU A 110 23.43 13.02 -5.10
C LEU A 110 24.56 12.23 -5.75
N ASP A 111 25.08 12.69 -6.90
CA ASP A 111 26.19 12.04 -7.62
C ASP A 111 27.51 12.06 -6.85
N GLU A 112 27.69 13.00 -5.91
CA GLU A 112 28.88 13.04 -5.06
C GLU A 112 28.99 11.85 -4.11
N ILE A 113 27.87 11.25 -3.73
CA ILE A 113 27.82 10.14 -2.77
C ILE A 113 27.35 8.86 -3.40
N PHE A 114 26.24 8.91 -4.13
CA PHE A 114 25.55 7.72 -4.60
C PHE A 114 25.99 7.36 -6.01
N THR A 115 27.08 6.58 -6.09
CA THR A 115 27.64 6.11 -7.36
C THR A 115 26.66 5.24 -8.15
N ILE A 116 25.86 4.44 -7.45
CA ILE A 116 24.88 3.55 -8.08
C ILE A 116 23.46 4.04 -7.80
N ARG A 117 22.69 4.12 -8.87
CA ARG A 117 21.27 4.50 -8.85
C ARG A 117 20.43 3.34 -9.32
N LEU A 118 19.45 2.99 -8.52
CA LEU A 118 18.51 1.92 -8.84
C LEU A 118 17.10 2.49 -8.83
N ALA A 119 16.40 2.40 -9.95
CA ALA A 119 15.01 2.82 -10.04
C ALA A 119 14.10 1.59 -9.95
N LEU A 120 13.11 1.66 -9.06
CA LEU A 120 12.00 0.70 -9.02
C LEU A 120 10.78 1.33 -9.68
N PRO A 121 10.32 0.78 -10.81
CA PRO A 121 9.10 1.26 -11.45
C PRO A 121 7.88 0.98 -10.56
N PRO A 122 6.78 1.71 -10.76
CA PRO A 122 5.52 1.44 -10.08
C PRO A 122 5.06 0.02 -10.38
N LEU A 123 4.30 -0.55 -9.45
CA LEU A 123 3.79 -1.91 -9.52
C LEU A 123 2.81 -2.09 -10.71
N SER A 124 2.19 -1.01 -11.17
CA SER A 124 1.39 -0.98 -12.39
C SER A 124 2.18 -1.33 -13.67
N GLU A 125 3.49 -1.07 -13.69
CA GLU A 125 4.39 -1.42 -14.80
C GLU A 125 5.00 -2.82 -14.64
N ARG A 126 4.67 -3.53 -13.55
CA ARG A 126 5.25 -4.82 -13.18
C ARG A 126 4.16 -5.83 -12.81
N GLN A 127 3.23 -6.03 -13.74
CA GLN A 127 2.03 -6.82 -13.50
C GLN A 127 2.34 -8.27 -13.09
N GLU A 128 3.46 -8.83 -13.54
CA GLU A 128 3.90 -10.17 -13.14
C GLU A 128 4.23 -10.26 -11.65
N ASP A 129 4.74 -9.17 -11.05
CA ASP A 129 5.03 -9.11 -9.61
C ASP A 129 3.73 -9.09 -8.79
N VAL A 130 2.64 -8.54 -9.33
CA VAL A 130 1.36 -8.39 -8.61
C VAL A 130 0.83 -9.75 -8.17
N ALA A 131 0.81 -10.75 -9.06
CA ALA A 131 0.30 -12.08 -8.74
C ALA A 131 1.10 -12.74 -7.60
N VAL A 132 2.42 -12.62 -7.64
CA VAL A 132 3.33 -13.18 -6.62
C VAL A 132 3.17 -12.44 -5.29
N LEU A 133 3.01 -11.12 -5.32
CA LEU A 133 2.76 -10.31 -4.13
C LEU A 133 1.41 -10.65 -3.49
N VAL A 134 0.35 -10.84 -4.29
CA VAL A 134 -0.95 -11.28 -3.77
C VAL A 134 -0.81 -12.62 -3.05
N GLU A 135 -0.16 -13.62 -3.66
CA GLU A 135 0.04 -14.92 -3.01
C GLU A 135 0.81 -14.80 -1.69
N ALA A 136 1.85 -13.97 -1.66
CA ALA A 136 2.62 -13.71 -0.44
C ALA A 136 1.76 -13.03 0.63
N PHE A 137 0.99 -12.01 0.29
CA PHE A 137 0.11 -11.30 1.23
C PHE A 137 -1.06 -12.17 1.71
N VAL A 138 -1.56 -13.07 0.86
CA VAL A 138 -2.59 -14.05 1.25
C VAL A 138 -2.04 -15.02 2.30
N LYS A 139 -0.82 -15.55 2.10
CA LYS A 139 -0.14 -16.39 3.10
C LYS A 139 0.15 -15.61 4.39
N GLU A 140 0.55 -14.36 4.26
CA GLU A 140 0.82 -13.47 5.39
C GLU A 140 -0.46 -13.19 6.21
N ALA A 141 -1.56 -12.82 5.54
CA ALA A 141 -2.83 -12.48 6.15
C ALA A 141 -3.49 -13.71 6.80
N SER A 142 -3.50 -14.86 6.12
CA SER A 142 -4.04 -16.12 6.66
C SER A 142 -3.33 -16.54 7.95
N HIS A 143 -1.99 -16.47 7.97
CA HIS A 143 -1.20 -16.75 9.17
C HIS A 143 -1.44 -15.70 10.28
N THR A 144 -1.50 -14.41 9.94
CA THR A 144 -1.62 -13.32 10.92
C THR A 144 -3.01 -13.27 11.56
N LEU A 145 -4.06 -13.55 10.78
CA LEU A 145 -5.45 -13.50 11.23
C LEU A 145 -5.98 -14.87 11.68
N GLY A 146 -5.18 -15.93 11.57
CA GLY A 146 -5.55 -17.28 12.01
C GLY A 146 -6.66 -17.93 11.16
N LYS A 147 -6.85 -17.48 9.91
CA LYS A 147 -7.86 -18.02 8.99
C LYS A 147 -7.25 -19.04 8.05
N SER A 148 -7.94 -20.17 7.88
CA SER A 148 -7.54 -21.26 6.96
C SER A 148 -8.33 -21.27 5.65
N GLU A 149 -9.28 -20.35 5.49
CA GLU A 149 -10.12 -20.29 4.29
C GLU A 149 -9.30 -19.84 3.07
N PRO A 150 -9.56 -20.45 1.90
CA PRO A 150 -8.88 -20.07 0.67
C PRO A 150 -9.29 -18.65 0.27
N PHE A 151 -8.33 -17.88 -0.25
CA PHE A 151 -8.61 -16.56 -0.79
C PHE A 151 -9.46 -16.69 -2.07
N ASP A 152 -10.56 -15.96 -2.15
CA ASP A 152 -11.38 -15.89 -3.35
C ASP A 152 -10.76 -14.92 -4.35
N TYR A 153 -10.35 -15.46 -5.49
CA TYR A 153 -9.78 -14.67 -6.58
C TYR A 153 -10.86 -14.17 -7.56
N GLU A 154 -12.11 -14.65 -7.45
CA GLU A 154 -13.17 -14.27 -8.38
C GLU A 154 -13.54 -12.79 -8.25
N GLY A 155 -13.36 -12.03 -9.34
CA GLY A 155 -13.66 -10.60 -9.36
C GLY A 155 -12.71 -9.73 -8.53
N PHE A 156 -11.60 -10.29 -8.02
CA PHE A 156 -10.55 -9.54 -7.34
C PHE A 156 -9.80 -8.65 -8.35
N ILE A 157 -9.95 -7.34 -8.21
CA ILE A 157 -9.23 -6.35 -9.01
C ILE A 157 -8.16 -5.71 -8.11
N PRO A 158 -6.85 -5.95 -8.35
CA PRO A 158 -5.78 -5.40 -7.54
C PRO A 158 -5.79 -3.86 -7.47
N ASP A 159 -5.82 -3.30 -6.27
CA ASP A 159 -5.63 -1.87 -6.03
C ASP A 159 -4.13 -1.53 -6.00
N LEU A 160 -3.66 -0.88 -7.07
CA LEU A 160 -2.26 -0.48 -7.23
C LEU A 160 -2.03 1.02 -6.98
N SER A 161 -3.02 1.75 -6.43
CA SER A 161 -2.95 3.21 -6.20
C SER A 161 -1.78 3.64 -5.32
N GLU A 162 -1.40 2.80 -4.35
CA GLU A 162 -0.21 2.96 -3.51
C GLU A 162 0.70 1.72 -3.63
N ASN A 163 0.76 1.13 -4.83
CA ASN A 163 1.59 -0.03 -5.15
C ASN A 163 1.32 -1.21 -4.19
N ALA A 164 2.36 -1.77 -3.55
CA ALA A 164 2.19 -2.92 -2.66
C ALA A 164 1.44 -2.58 -1.35
N ILE A 165 1.36 -1.29 -0.96
CA ILE A 165 0.68 -0.87 0.27
C ILE A 165 -0.83 -1.02 0.11
N SER A 166 -1.39 -0.44 -0.96
CA SER A 166 -2.82 -0.56 -1.27
C SER A 166 -3.20 -2.01 -1.54
N LEU A 167 -2.37 -2.76 -2.26
CA LEU A 167 -2.58 -4.18 -2.53
C LEU A 167 -2.61 -5.03 -1.26
N ARG A 168 -1.62 -4.86 -0.37
CA ARG A 168 -1.58 -5.58 0.92
C ARG A 168 -2.78 -5.23 1.78
N ARG A 169 -3.15 -3.95 1.88
CA ARG A 169 -4.35 -3.50 2.60
C ARG A 169 -5.61 -4.17 2.05
N GLN A 170 -5.76 -4.23 0.73
CA GLN A 170 -6.90 -4.86 0.07
C GLN A 170 -7.00 -6.36 0.41
N VAL A 171 -5.89 -7.09 0.37
CA VAL A 171 -5.84 -8.53 0.73
C VAL A 171 -6.23 -8.73 2.20
N TYR A 172 -5.70 -7.92 3.11
CA TYR A 172 -6.07 -7.98 4.53
C TYR A 172 -7.55 -7.68 4.76
N MET A 173 -8.10 -6.67 4.09
CA MET A 173 -9.52 -6.32 4.20
C MET A 173 -10.42 -7.45 3.72
N HIS A 174 -10.05 -8.15 2.64
CA HIS A 174 -10.78 -9.34 2.19
C HIS A 174 -10.90 -10.38 3.29
N TYR A 175 -9.79 -10.71 3.97
CA TYR A 175 -9.81 -11.65 5.09
C TYR A 175 -10.61 -11.14 6.29
N LEU A 176 -10.63 -9.83 6.54
CA LEU A 176 -11.38 -9.25 7.65
C LEU A 176 -12.89 -9.29 7.42
N PHE A 177 -13.36 -9.08 6.18
CA PHE A 177 -14.80 -9.06 5.87
C PHE A 177 -15.51 -10.34 6.30
N ASP A 178 -14.88 -11.50 6.17
CA ASP A 178 -15.50 -12.77 6.58
C ASP A 178 -15.55 -12.95 8.11
N SER A 179 -14.85 -12.13 8.89
CA SER A 179 -14.82 -12.19 10.37
C SER A 179 -15.58 -11.06 11.06
N ILE A 180 -15.88 -9.98 10.34
CA ILE A 180 -16.58 -8.81 10.90
C ILE A 180 -17.99 -9.25 11.32
N ASN A 181 -18.29 -9.10 12.60
CA ASN A 181 -19.63 -9.30 13.15
C ASN A 181 -20.42 -7.97 13.14
N GLU A 182 -21.69 -8.02 13.58
CA GLU A 182 -22.56 -6.83 13.60
C GLU A 182 -22.03 -5.70 14.49
N ASN A 183 -21.46 -6.02 15.66
CA ASN A 183 -20.88 -5.01 16.55
C ASN A 183 -19.63 -4.38 15.93
N ASP A 184 -18.77 -5.19 15.30
CA ASP A 184 -17.58 -4.67 14.61
C ASP A 184 -17.99 -3.72 13.48
N LEU A 185 -19.06 -4.07 12.73
CA LEU A 185 -19.59 -3.20 11.68
C LEU A 185 -20.13 -1.89 12.26
N MET A 186 -20.86 -1.95 13.37
CA MET A 186 -21.35 -0.75 14.06
C MET A 186 -20.21 0.13 14.56
N GLU A 187 -19.17 -0.46 15.14
CA GLU A 187 -17.98 0.27 15.62
C GLU A 187 -17.21 0.93 14.45
N ILE A 188 -17.05 0.22 13.32
CA ILE A 188 -16.45 0.79 12.10
C ILE A 188 -17.28 1.98 11.61
N MET A 189 -18.62 1.86 11.60
CA MET A 189 -19.49 2.96 11.19
C MET A 189 -19.41 4.15 12.15
N GLU A 190 -19.42 3.90 13.46
CA GLU A 190 -19.29 4.92 14.50
C GLU A 190 -17.97 5.69 14.35
N HIS A 191 -16.84 4.99 14.30
CA HIS A 191 -15.52 5.60 14.11
C HIS A 191 -15.44 6.36 12.77
N TYR A 192 -16.07 5.86 11.70
CA TYR A 192 -16.08 6.58 10.43
C TYR A 192 -16.87 7.90 10.52
N LEU A 193 -17.96 7.92 11.27
CA LEU A 193 -18.87 9.06 11.35
C LEU A 193 -18.46 10.10 12.40
N GLU A 194 -17.83 9.69 13.50
CA GLU A 194 -17.53 10.54 14.66
C GLU A 194 -16.90 11.90 14.29
N GLU A 195 -15.81 11.89 13.53
CA GLU A 195 -15.11 13.12 13.12
C GLU A 195 -15.82 13.88 11.98
N LYS A 196 -16.82 13.26 11.34
CA LYS A 196 -17.53 13.81 10.17
C LYS A 196 -18.90 14.41 10.52
N LEU A 197 -19.39 14.16 11.73
CA LEU A 197 -20.61 14.76 12.24
C LEU A 197 -20.39 16.22 12.63
N GLY A 198 -21.46 17.01 12.59
CA GLY A 198 -21.44 18.43 12.95
C GLY A 198 -21.93 19.35 11.84
N SER A 199 -22.45 18.80 10.74
CA SER A 199 -23.12 19.60 9.72
C SER A 199 -24.63 19.63 9.94
N ASN A 200 -25.32 20.60 9.34
CA ASN A 200 -26.77 20.56 9.30
C ASN A 200 -27.21 19.46 8.33
N ASN A 201 -28.07 18.53 8.79
CA ASN A 201 -28.67 17.45 7.99
C ASN A 201 -27.73 16.25 7.68
N ASP A 202 -26.82 15.93 8.60
CA ASP A 202 -25.89 14.78 8.54
C ASP A 202 -26.57 13.43 8.23
N TYR A 203 -27.76 13.18 8.77
CA TYR A 203 -28.49 11.93 8.47
C TYR A 203 -28.68 11.70 6.97
N ARG A 204 -29.15 12.72 6.24
CA ARG A 204 -29.31 12.60 4.77
C ARG A 204 -27.95 12.56 4.07
N ALA A 205 -26.97 13.28 4.59
CA ALA A 205 -25.62 13.29 4.03
C ALA A 205 -24.99 11.89 4.05
N PHE A 206 -25.21 11.11 5.12
CA PHE A 206 -24.59 9.79 5.30
C PHE A 206 -25.51 8.59 4.98
N LEU A 207 -26.79 8.80 4.67
CA LEU A 207 -27.75 7.72 4.39
C LEU A 207 -27.29 6.77 3.26
N HIS A 208 -26.54 7.31 2.28
CA HIS A 208 -25.97 6.52 1.18
C HIS A 208 -25.02 5.41 1.66
N LEU A 209 -24.34 5.57 2.81
CA LEU A 209 -23.45 4.55 3.39
C LEU A 209 -24.20 3.27 3.74
N TYR A 210 -25.49 3.36 4.05
CA TYR A 210 -26.35 2.20 4.31
C TYR A 210 -27.10 1.75 3.05
N GLU A 211 -27.70 2.69 2.31
CA GLU A 211 -28.58 2.34 1.18
C GLU A 211 -27.81 1.73 0.00
N VAL A 212 -26.63 2.25 -0.33
CA VAL A 212 -25.86 1.79 -1.49
C VAL A 212 -25.40 0.33 -1.31
N PRO A 213 -24.76 -0.08 -0.19
CA PRO A 213 -24.41 -1.47 0.04
C PRO A 213 -25.61 -2.42 0.07
N LEU A 214 -26.72 -2.01 0.71
CA LEU A 214 -27.94 -2.82 0.79
C LEU A 214 -28.54 -3.09 -0.60
N ILE A 215 -28.67 -2.05 -1.42
CA ILE A 215 -29.19 -2.17 -2.78
C ILE A 215 -28.24 -3.02 -3.64
N ARG A 216 -26.92 -2.77 -3.57
CA ARG A 216 -25.92 -3.52 -4.33
C ARG A 216 -25.93 -5.02 -3.99
N ALA A 217 -25.98 -5.37 -2.70
CA ALA A 217 -26.10 -6.75 -2.25
C ALA A 217 -27.42 -7.38 -2.73
N GLY A 218 -28.51 -6.61 -2.68
CA GLY A 218 -29.81 -6.99 -3.21
C GLY A 218 -29.79 -7.32 -4.70
N ILE A 219 -29.18 -6.47 -5.53
CA ILE A 219 -29.04 -6.67 -6.98
C ILE A 219 -28.23 -7.93 -7.28
N LYS A 220 -27.14 -8.17 -6.55
CA LYS A 220 -26.33 -9.39 -6.70
C LYS A 220 -27.11 -10.66 -6.34
N ARG A 221 -27.95 -10.59 -5.30
CA ARG A 221 -28.68 -11.75 -4.76
C ARG A 221 -29.98 -12.05 -5.50
N PHE A 222 -30.68 -11.03 -5.97
CA PHE A 222 -32.02 -11.14 -6.54
C PHE A 222 -32.03 -10.81 -8.02
N LYS A 223 -32.71 -11.64 -8.81
CA LYS A 223 -32.68 -11.55 -10.28
C LYS A 223 -33.59 -10.46 -10.86
N SER A 224 -34.39 -9.77 -10.04
CA SER A 224 -35.31 -8.73 -10.50
C SER A 224 -35.51 -7.60 -9.49
N GLN A 225 -35.74 -6.39 -9.99
CA GLN A 225 -36.10 -5.22 -9.18
C GLN A 225 -37.38 -5.44 -8.36
N LEU A 226 -38.35 -6.16 -8.92
CA LEU A 226 -39.62 -6.45 -8.24
C LEU A 226 -39.37 -7.30 -7.00
N GLN A 227 -38.61 -8.39 -7.17
CA GLN A 227 -38.24 -9.28 -6.07
C GLN A 227 -37.40 -8.53 -5.03
N LEU A 228 -36.45 -7.71 -5.45
CA LEU A 228 -35.67 -6.90 -4.51
C LEU A 228 -36.55 -5.94 -3.70
N ALA A 229 -37.44 -5.21 -4.36
CA ALA A 229 -38.35 -4.27 -3.69
C ALA A 229 -39.24 -4.99 -2.67
N GLU A 230 -39.81 -6.13 -3.04
CA GLU A 230 -40.62 -6.97 -2.15
C GLU A 230 -39.81 -7.43 -0.92
N ARG A 231 -38.58 -7.92 -1.13
CA ARG A 231 -37.70 -8.40 -0.04
C ARG A 231 -37.24 -7.28 0.89
N LEU A 232 -37.06 -6.07 0.38
CA LEU A 232 -36.75 -4.89 1.17
C LEU A 232 -37.99 -4.26 1.83
N GLY A 233 -39.20 -4.74 1.52
CA GLY A 233 -40.45 -4.14 2.01
C GLY A 233 -40.72 -2.74 1.42
N LEU A 234 -40.18 -2.46 0.24
CA LEU A 234 -40.32 -1.17 -0.44
C LEU A 234 -41.30 -1.28 -1.62
N ASN A 235 -42.00 -0.19 -1.91
CA ASN A 235 -42.68 -0.05 -3.20
C ASN A 235 -41.62 -0.04 -4.31
N ARG A 236 -41.87 -0.74 -5.43
CA ARG A 236 -40.99 -0.78 -6.61
C ARG A 236 -40.58 0.61 -7.09
N ASN A 237 -41.50 1.57 -7.10
CA ASN A 237 -41.20 2.94 -7.52
C ASN A 237 -40.26 3.64 -6.53
N THR A 238 -40.38 3.36 -5.23
CA THR A 238 -39.46 3.86 -4.20
C THR A 238 -38.06 3.28 -4.40
N LEU A 239 -37.94 1.97 -4.65
CA LEU A 239 -36.64 1.35 -4.94
C LEU A 239 -36.01 1.96 -6.19
N ARG A 240 -36.77 2.13 -7.27
CA ARG A 240 -36.28 2.78 -8.50
C ARG A 240 -35.78 4.19 -8.26
N LYS A 241 -36.54 4.99 -7.49
CA LYS A 241 -36.10 6.32 -7.11
C LYS A 241 -34.80 6.28 -6.33
N LYS A 242 -34.68 5.40 -5.33
CA LYS A 242 -33.44 5.24 -4.56
C LYS A 242 -32.25 4.81 -5.42
N ILE A 243 -32.43 3.89 -6.36
CA ILE A 243 -31.37 3.50 -7.31
C ILE A 243 -30.93 4.71 -8.15
N ALA A 244 -31.89 5.51 -8.64
CA ALA A 244 -31.59 6.71 -9.44
C ALA A 244 -30.91 7.81 -8.61
N ASP A 245 -31.35 8.02 -7.37
CA ASP A 245 -30.78 9.01 -6.44
C ASP A 245 -29.30 8.69 -6.11
N HIS A 246 -28.89 7.42 -6.21
CA HIS A 246 -27.52 6.94 -5.97
C HIS A 246 -26.76 6.58 -7.26
N GLY A 247 -27.10 7.25 -8.37
CA GLY A 247 -26.57 6.94 -9.70
C GLY A 247 -25.05 6.98 -9.81
N GLU A 248 -24.36 7.83 -9.03
CA GLU A 248 -22.89 7.91 -9.04
C GLU A 248 -22.20 6.62 -8.57
N TYR A 249 -22.90 5.73 -7.85
CA TYR A 249 -22.36 4.49 -7.31
C TYR A 249 -22.52 3.27 -8.23
N GLN A 250 -22.90 3.48 -9.50
CA GLN A 250 -22.99 2.46 -10.57
C GLN A 250 -23.84 1.24 -10.16
N LEU A 251 -25.05 1.49 -9.66
CA LEU A 251 -26.01 0.46 -9.24
C LEU A 251 -26.78 -0.11 -10.46
N GLU A 252 -26.09 -0.75 -11.40
CA GLU A 252 -26.72 -1.35 -12.56
C GLU A 252 -27.27 -2.76 -12.29
N ILE A 253 -28.50 -2.99 -12.73
CA ILE A 253 -29.10 -4.33 -12.80
C ILE A 253 -28.94 -4.77 -14.24
N LYS A 254 -28.18 -5.84 -14.49
CA LYS A 254 -28.20 -6.52 -15.79
C LYS A 254 -29.61 -7.11 -15.97
N GLU A 255 -30.48 -6.37 -16.63
CA GLU A 255 -31.75 -6.91 -17.12
C GLU A 255 -31.40 -7.91 -18.23
N HIS A 256 -31.60 -9.20 -17.96
CA HIS A 256 -31.61 -10.26 -18.98
C HIS A 256 -32.97 -10.33 -19.66
#